data_AF-A0A7L2T2L5-F1
#
_entry.id   AF-A0A7L2T2L5-F1
#
_cell.length_a   1.000
_cell.length_b   1.000
_cell.length_c   1.000
_cell.angle_alpha   90.00
_cell.angle_beta   90.00
_cell.angle_gamma   90.00
#
_symmetry.space_group_name_H-M   'P 1'
#
loop_
_entity.id
_entity.type
_entity.pdbx_description
1 polymer ?
#
loop_
_entity_poly.entity_id
_entity_poly.type
_entity_poly.pdbx_seq_one_letter_code
_entity_poly.pdbx_strand_id
1 'polypeptide(L)'
;MAAFWHQRGRRQENGGLGSVIDGLGSVFDVLLANARLVLGVSGAAVLAIATLAVKRLIDRATSPRDEGDPKAEQKSLEDSWQDLALIKTTPKPPKKQRREDLSEPLLSPARPLVPGEAPDPRGCPAPPGAPQVQSSPLRCLTLQEKLLSHSNQLAVPEIHASLVPQLARSICTQLQNFLRSKYPELPFGRLCLSGPLLDGLEVLAADHIHLMLPVVLDAGLWSLISGEDTVVRNPQYWMIKRIDLGYFPRGCSPWDRFIVGRYLSSNVLNETLHKLLVASINWPAIGGLLGCAIHPVVASRELKLEVKHDQVELNITLFPVVEMEDKVLLAVPPEGLVENLWLESFYRAEVSRVKELDAGDSGARQLCLRIMNGVCRSQPSLHRLGGSPVTNIILHLSDAGSDWAEESLADRFQQVLEELVAYLEKGVLPSYFNPKINLFSGLLEEEIDEMGFVLYGAMSEPEALL
;
A
#
# COMPACT_ATOMS: atom_id res chain seq x y z
N MET A 1 66.79 -43.27 -8.78
CA MET A 1 66.87 -42.41 -9.98
C MET A 1 66.42 -41.02 -9.55
N ALA A 2 67.31 -40.20 -9.00
CA ALA A 2 68.12 -39.18 -9.70
C ALA A 2 67.23 -38.15 -10.43
N ALA A 3 67.31 -36.83 -10.27
CA ALA A 3 68.20 -35.89 -9.58
C ALA A 3 67.38 -34.58 -9.35
N PHE A 4 67.44 -33.91 -8.20
CA PHE A 4 68.33 -32.76 -7.91
C PHE A 4 68.68 -31.89 -9.13
N TRP A 5 68.16 -30.65 -9.16
CA TRP A 5 68.94 -29.47 -9.54
C TRP A 5 68.52 -28.25 -8.70
N HIS A 6 69.53 -27.74 -8.01
CA HIS A 6 69.56 -26.55 -7.15
C HIS A 6 69.90 -25.31 -8.00
N GLN A 7 69.64 -24.14 -7.41
CA GLN A 7 70.54 -22.98 -7.30
C GLN A 7 70.17 -21.68 -8.08
N ARG A 8 69.66 -20.69 -7.31
CA ARG A 8 70.32 -19.39 -6.96
C ARG A 8 70.77 -18.54 -8.17
N GLY A 9 70.40 -17.27 -8.35
CA GLY A 9 69.80 -16.24 -7.49
C GLY A 9 70.36 -14.86 -7.87
N ARG A 10 69.62 -13.77 -7.58
CA ARG A 10 69.96 -12.30 -7.54
C ARG A 10 68.78 -11.50 -8.13
N ARG A 11 68.39 -10.29 -7.71
CA ARG A 11 68.63 -9.36 -6.56
C ARG A 11 67.65 -8.18 -6.79
N GLN A 12 67.10 -7.58 -5.70
CA GLN A 12 66.56 -6.20 -5.55
C GLN A 12 65.50 -5.70 -6.56
N GLU A 13 64.40 -5.01 -6.23
CA GLU A 13 64.07 -4.09 -5.14
C GLU A 13 62.56 -3.74 -5.21
N ASN A 14 62.06 -3.06 -4.16
CA ASN A 14 60.72 -2.42 -3.98
C ASN A 14 59.58 -3.40 -3.62
N GLY A 15 58.88 -3.29 -2.50
CA GLY A 15 58.67 -2.16 -1.58
C GLY A 15 57.16 -1.94 -1.42
N GLY A 16 56.63 -2.19 -0.23
CA GLY A 16 55.33 -1.67 0.23
C GLY A 16 54.06 -2.36 -0.30
N LEU A 17 53.59 -3.39 0.40
CA LEU A 17 52.14 -3.67 0.51
C LEU A 17 51.79 -4.59 1.69
N GLY A 18 52.73 -5.42 2.17
CA GLY A 18 52.48 -6.37 3.26
C GLY A 18 52.44 -5.77 4.68
N SER A 19 53.04 -4.60 4.91
CA SER A 19 53.07 -3.96 6.25
C SER A 19 51.84 -3.10 6.56
N VAL A 20 51.02 -2.78 5.56
CA VAL A 20 49.81 -1.93 5.74
C VAL A 20 48.62 -2.79 6.19
N ILE A 21 48.59 -4.07 5.82
CA ILE A 21 47.50 -4.99 6.13
C ILE A 21 47.56 -5.44 7.59
N ASP A 22 48.76 -5.74 8.11
CA ASP A 22 48.94 -6.10 9.54
C ASP A 22 48.77 -4.90 10.49
N GLY A 23 49.08 -3.69 10.01
CA GLY A 23 48.84 -2.45 10.76
C GLY A 23 47.37 -2.04 10.85
N LEU A 24 46.57 -2.34 9.81
CA LEU A 24 45.13 -2.10 9.81
C LEU A 24 44.38 -3.05 10.76
N GLY A 25 44.76 -4.33 10.82
CA GLY A 25 44.15 -5.30 11.73
C GLY A 25 44.23 -4.90 13.21
N SER A 26 45.38 -4.36 13.63
CA SER A 26 45.61 -3.88 14.99
C SER A 26 44.79 -2.63 15.36
N VAL A 27 44.59 -1.71 14.41
CA VAL A 27 43.76 -0.51 14.62
C VAL A 27 42.26 -0.86 14.64
N PHE A 28 41.84 -1.85 13.84
CA PHE A 28 40.47 -2.36 13.88
C PHE A 28 40.15 -3.07 15.20
N ASP A 29 41.09 -3.84 15.78
CA ASP A 29 40.88 -4.49 17.08
C ASP A 29 40.82 -3.49 18.25
N VAL A 30 41.58 -2.39 18.21
CA VAL A 30 41.51 -1.31 19.22
C VAL A 30 40.23 -0.49 19.08
N LEU A 31 39.72 -0.30 17.85
CA LEU A 31 38.41 0.34 17.61
C LEU A 31 37.24 -0.57 18.01
N LEU A 32 37.32 -1.87 17.77
CA LEU A 32 36.31 -2.84 18.20
C LEU A 32 36.27 -3.00 19.73
N ALA A 33 37.43 -3.00 20.38
CA ALA A 33 37.54 -3.11 21.84
C ALA A 33 36.95 -1.88 22.56
N ASN A 34 37.08 -0.69 21.97
CA ASN A 34 36.50 0.54 22.52
C ASN A 34 35.02 0.78 22.11
N ALA A 35 34.54 0.18 21.02
CA ALA A 35 33.13 0.23 20.64
C ALA A 35 32.23 -0.60 21.58
N ARG A 36 32.77 -1.66 22.21
CA ARG A 36 32.03 -2.46 23.19
C ARG A 36 31.83 -1.78 24.55
N LEU A 37 32.51 -0.66 24.82
CA LEU A 37 32.41 0.03 26.11
C LEU A 37 31.54 1.31 26.08
N VAL A 38 31.17 1.84 24.90
CA VAL A 38 30.51 3.17 24.79
C VAL A 38 29.26 3.22 23.90
N LEU A 39 28.90 2.17 23.15
CA LEU A 39 27.71 2.21 22.29
C LEU A 39 26.71 1.12 22.66
N GLY A 40 25.60 1.53 23.27
CA GLY A 40 24.40 0.71 23.44
C GLY A 40 23.75 0.34 22.08
N VAL A 41 22.62 -0.37 22.16
CA VAL A 41 21.89 -1.05 21.08
C VAL A 41 21.72 -0.23 19.78
N SER A 42 21.71 1.09 19.86
CA SER A 42 21.62 2.02 18.72
C SER A 42 22.90 2.14 17.86
N GLY A 43 24.08 1.77 18.36
CA GLY A 43 25.33 1.82 17.59
C GLY A 43 25.54 0.61 16.65
N ALA A 44 24.98 -0.54 16.98
CA ALA A 44 25.10 -1.75 16.18
C ALA A 44 24.33 -1.65 14.85
N ALA A 45 23.17 -0.98 14.86
CA ALA A 45 22.36 -0.74 13.66
C ALA A 45 23.09 0.13 12.62
N VAL A 46 23.76 1.19 13.06
CA VAL A 46 24.53 2.07 12.16
C VAL A 46 25.73 1.34 11.54
N LEU A 47 26.38 0.45 12.30
CA LEU A 47 27.49 -0.36 11.80
C LEU A 47 27.02 -1.43 10.79
N ALA A 48 25.82 -1.98 10.97
CA ALA A 48 25.17 -2.91 10.02
C ALA A 48 24.80 -2.20 8.70
N ILE A 49 24.30 -0.97 8.77
CA ILE A 49 23.98 -0.15 7.59
C ILE A 49 25.23 0.17 6.78
N ALA A 50 26.33 0.55 7.46
CA ALA A 50 27.59 0.85 6.79
C ALA A 50 28.20 -0.39 6.09
N THR A 51 28.08 -1.57 6.70
CA THR A 51 28.57 -2.82 6.10
C THR A 51 27.71 -3.29 4.94
N LEU A 52 26.38 -3.08 4.98
CA LEU A 52 25.47 -3.37 3.86
C LEU A 52 25.69 -2.44 2.66
N ALA A 53 25.95 -1.14 2.89
CA ALA A 53 26.26 -0.19 1.84
C ALA A 53 27.57 -0.54 1.12
N VAL A 54 28.60 -0.93 1.88
CA VAL A 54 29.90 -1.37 1.32
C VAL A 54 29.74 -2.69 0.56
N LYS A 55 28.92 -3.63 1.06
CA LYS A 55 28.62 -4.89 0.36
C LYS A 55 27.89 -4.66 -0.97
N ARG A 56 26.85 -3.81 -1.00
CA ARG A 56 26.14 -3.43 -2.23
C ARG A 56 27.07 -2.72 -3.23
N LEU A 57 28.04 -1.95 -2.75
CA LEU A 57 29.00 -1.26 -3.62
C LEU A 57 30.03 -2.22 -4.23
N ILE A 58 30.50 -3.22 -3.46
CA ILE A 58 31.40 -4.26 -3.94
C ILE A 58 30.68 -5.18 -4.95
N ASP A 59 29.46 -5.60 -4.66
CA ASP A 59 28.66 -6.45 -5.56
C ASP A 59 28.32 -5.73 -6.88
N ARG A 60 28.14 -4.39 -6.84
CA ARG A 60 27.98 -3.56 -8.04
C ARG A 60 29.28 -3.38 -8.82
N ALA A 61 30.44 -3.48 -8.17
CA ALA A 61 31.76 -3.40 -8.80
C ALA A 61 32.25 -4.75 -9.37
N THR A 62 31.66 -5.87 -8.96
CA THR A 62 32.05 -7.24 -9.39
C THR A 62 31.09 -7.88 -10.39
N SER A 63 29.99 -7.21 -10.76
CA SER A 63 29.08 -7.68 -11.81
C SER A 63 29.78 -7.74 -13.19
N PRO A 64 29.58 -8.81 -14.00
CA PRO A 64 30.20 -8.93 -15.31
C PRO A 64 29.74 -7.81 -16.25
N ARG A 65 30.70 -7.26 -17.00
CA ARG A 65 30.54 -6.16 -17.95
C ARG A 65 29.98 -6.70 -19.27
N ASP A 66 28.80 -6.25 -19.69
CA ASP A 66 28.29 -6.50 -21.04
C ASP A 66 28.92 -5.49 -22.01
N GLU A 67 29.44 -5.97 -23.15
CA GLU A 67 30.19 -5.17 -24.11
C GLU A 67 29.26 -4.26 -24.92
N GLY A 68 29.44 -2.93 -24.79
CA GLY A 68 28.69 -1.96 -25.58
C GLY A 68 29.19 -0.53 -25.46
N ASP A 69 30.06 -0.16 -26.40
CA ASP A 69 30.35 1.20 -26.92
C ASP A 69 31.05 2.26 -26.01
N PRO A 70 32.37 2.53 -26.20
CA PRO A 70 33.16 3.43 -25.35
C PRO A 70 32.91 4.95 -25.54
N LYS A 71 31.85 5.35 -26.28
CA LYS A 71 31.53 6.77 -26.54
C LYS A 71 30.38 7.33 -25.70
N ALA A 72 29.63 6.50 -24.98
CA ALA A 72 28.54 6.95 -24.11
C ALA A 72 29.04 7.37 -22.71
N GLU A 73 30.13 6.78 -22.21
CA GLU A 73 30.65 7.04 -20.86
C GLU A 73 31.32 8.43 -20.73
N GLN A 74 31.91 8.97 -21.80
CA GLN A 74 32.57 10.27 -21.76
C GLN A 74 31.58 11.44 -21.65
N LYS A 75 30.33 11.27 -22.12
CA LYS A 75 29.27 12.28 -21.98
C LYS A 75 28.59 12.20 -20.61
N SER A 76 28.39 10.99 -20.09
CA SER A 76 27.80 10.73 -18.77
C SER A 76 28.66 11.26 -17.61
N LEU A 77 29.99 11.12 -17.71
CA LEU A 77 30.90 11.66 -16.69
C LEU A 77 30.99 13.19 -16.73
N GLU A 78 31.02 13.82 -17.91
CA GLU A 78 31.08 15.28 -18.04
C GLU A 78 29.81 15.96 -17.50
N ASP A 79 28.63 15.34 -17.72
CA ASP A 79 27.35 15.83 -17.17
C ASP A 79 27.27 15.62 -15.65
N SER A 80 27.83 14.54 -15.10
CA SER A 80 27.86 14.28 -13.66
C SER A 80 28.77 15.25 -12.87
N TRP A 81 29.83 15.77 -13.48
CA TRP A 81 30.67 16.81 -12.87
C TRP A 81 30.06 18.23 -12.95
N GLN A 82 29.12 18.47 -13.87
CA GLN A 82 28.41 19.75 -13.98
C GLN A 82 27.26 19.89 -12.97
N ASP A 83 26.55 18.80 -12.66
CA ASP A 83 25.47 18.80 -11.65
C ASP A 83 25.99 19.01 -10.21
N LEU A 84 27.25 18.67 -9.92
CA LEU A 84 27.88 18.95 -8.63
C LEU A 84 28.41 20.39 -8.50
N ALA A 85 28.61 21.11 -9.61
CA ALA A 85 29.03 22.51 -9.61
C ALA A 85 27.86 23.48 -9.35
N LEU A 86 26.62 23.06 -9.63
CA LEU A 86 25.40 23.86 -9.44
C LEU A 86 24.90 23.90 -7.98
N ILE A 87 25.40 23.02 -7.11
CA ILE A 87 25.02 22.97 -5.68
C ILE A 87 25.89 23.93 -4.82
N LYS A 88 26.90 24.60 -5.41
CA LYS A 88 27.72 25.62 -4.74
C LYS A 88 27.26 27.05 -5.07
N THR A 89 26.01 27.40 -4.77
CA THR A 89 25.61 28.81 -4.61
C THR A 89 24.72 28.99 -3.37
N THR A 90 25.31 29.51 -2.31
CA THR A 90 24.68 29.85 -1.03
C THR A 90 23.99 31.22 -1.09
N PRO A 91 22.77 31.39 -0.54
CA PRO A 91 22.29 32.71 -0.14
C PRO A 91 22.75 33.05 1.28
N LYS A 92 23.28 34.25 1.43
CA LYS A 92 23.83 34.87 2.64
C LYS A 92 22.78 35.04 3.76
N PRO A 93 23.17 34.95 5.05
CA PRO A 93 22.33 35.37 6.17
C PRO A 93 22.34 36.91 6.32
N PRO A 94 21.21 37.57 6.63
CA PRO A 94 21.21 38.98 6.98
C PRO A 94 21.83 39.21 8.38
N LYS A 95 22.77 40.14 8.43
CA LYS A 95 23.53 40.60 9.61
C LYS A 95 22.70 41.48 10.54
N LYS A 96 22.81 41.17 11.84
CA LYS A 96 23.06 42.05 13.01
C LYS A 96 22.54 43.49 12.96
N GLN A 97 21.72 43.84 13.95
CA GLN A 97 21.97 45.03 14.78
C GLN A 97 22.58 44.59 16.12
N ARG A 98 23.69 45.23 16.48
CA ARG A 98 24.47 45.08 17.71
C ARG A 98 24.57 46.47 18.32
N ARG A 99 24.41 46.59 19.64
CA ARG A 99 25.24 47.40 20.57
C ARG A 99 24.83 46.97 21.99
N GLU A 100 25.67 46.16 22.64
CA GLU A 100 26.73 46.58 23.59
C GLU A 100 26.15 46.56 25.01
N ASP A 101 26.44 45.51 25.77
CA ASP A 101 27.60 45.38 26.68
C ASP A 101 27.25 45.97 28.05
N LEU A 102 27.14 45.09 29.06
CA LEU A 102 28.08 45.04 30.19
C LEU A 102 27.58 44.07 31.29
N SER A 103 28.44 43.08 31.57
CA SER A 103 28.74 42.43 32.87
C SER A 103 27.74 41.50 33.60
N GLU A 104 28.08 40.20 33.56
CA GLU A 104 28.13 39.19 34.65
C GLU A 104 28.56 39.72 36.06
N PRO A 105 28.63 38.92 37.17
CA PRO A 105 27.88 37.72 37.63
C PRO A 105 27.65 37.67 39.19
N LEU A 106 27.12 36.53 39.71
CA LEU A 106 27.28 35.92 41.07
C LEU A 106 26.33 36.22 42.26
N LEU A 107 25.68 35.15 42.71
CA LEU A 107 25.54 34.57 44.09
C LEU A 107 25.05 35.42 45.31
N SER A 108 24.11 34.80 46.04
CA SER A 108 23.41 35.08 47.33
C SER A 108 24.31 35.45 48.55
N PRO A 109 23.81 36.01 49.70
CA PRO A 109 23.24 35.19 50.83
C PRO A 109 22.35 35.84 51.96
N ALA A 110 21.52 35.00 52.62
CA ALA A 110 21.21 34.74 54.06
C ALA A 110 20.85 35.78 55.21
N ARG A 111 19.69 35.49 55.90
CA ARG A 111 19.33 35.37 57.39
C ARG A 111 19.32 36.61 58.34
N PRO A 112 18.78 36.60 59.63
CA PRO A 112 18.16 35.55 60.52
C PRO A 112 16.94 35.88 61.50
N LEU A 113 16.29 34.80 62.04
CA LEU A 113 15.73 34.40 63.41
C LEU A 113 14.88 35.35 64.36
N VAL A 114 13.59 35.04 64.73
CA VAL A 114 13.00 34.35 65.97
C VAL A 114 12.33 35.35 66.99
N PRO A 115 11.39 35.05 67.96
CA PRO A 115 10.84 33.78 68.56
C PRO A 115 9.30 33.64 68.81
N GLY A 116 8.83 32.44 69.22
CA GLY A 116 7.73 32.30 70.20
C GLY A 116 6.82 31.04 70.16
N GLU A 117 7.17 30.01 70.96
CA GLU A 117 6.37 29.00 71.71
C GLU A 117 5.06 28.34 71.20
N ALA A 118 4.99 27.00 71.38
CA ALA A 118 3.83 26.11 71.21
C ALA A 118 2.92 26.09 72.47
N PRO A 119 1.65 25.60 72.41
CA PRO A 119 1.39 24.15 72.51
C PRO A 119 0.12 23.61 71.79
N ASP A 120 0.09 22.29 71.54
CA ASP A 120 -1.10 21.44 71.27
C ASP A 120 -2.06 21.40 72.50
N PRO A 121 -3.33 20.87 72.51
CA PRO A 121 -3.97 19.91 71.59
C PRO A 121 -5.51 20.06 71.34
N ARG A 122 -6.06 19.15 70.52
CA ARG A 122 -7.46 18.62 70.44
C ARG A 122 -8.40 19.18 69.37
N GLY A 123 -8.87 18.27 68.49
CA GLY A 123 -10.20 18.32 67.84
C GLY A 123 -10.21 18.07 66.33
N CYS A 124 -10.60 16.85 65.91
CA CYS A 124 -10.86 16.36 64.55
C CYS A 124 -11.76 17.30 63.67
N PRO A 125 -11.91 17.14 62.32
CA PRO A 125 -11.71 15.91 61.52
C PRO A 125 -11.02 16.05 60.15
N ALA A 126 -10.67 14.89 59.58
CA ALA A 126 -10.07 14.72 58.25
C ALA A 126 -11.02 15.08 57.09
N PRO A 127 -10.50 15.57 55.94
CA PRO A 127 -11.27 15.68 54.70
C PRO A 127 -11.46 14.31 54.03
N PRO A 128 -12.56 14.08 53.29
CA PRO A 128 -12.85 12.79 52.66
C PRO A 128 -11.81 12.47 51.57
N GLY A 129 -11.27 11.26 51.63
CA GLY A 129 -10.34 10.75 50.64
C GLY A 129 -10.95 10.76 49.23
N ALA A 130 -10.15 11.22 48.27
CA ALA A 130 -10.44 11.05 46.86
C ALA A 130 -10.64 9.54 46.55
N PRO A 131 -11.60 9.17 45.69
CA PRO A 131 -11.76 7.79 45.30
C PRO A 131 -10.48 7.33 44.59
N GLN A 132 -9.80 6.36 45.19
CA GLN A 132 -8.76 5.62 44.50
C GLN A 132 -9.41 4.99 43.27
N VAL A 133 -9.08 5.53 42.09
CA VAL A 133 -9.21 4.82 40.83
C VAL A 133 -8.24 3.64 40.96
N GLN A 134 -8.77 2.50 41.41
CA GLN A 134 -8.11 1.22 41.27
C GLN A 134 -7.96 1.01 39.76
N SER A 135 -6.78 1.31 39.24
CA SER A 135 -6.38 0.81 37.92
C SER A 135 -6.40 -0.70 38.04
N SER A 136 -7.47 -1.33 37.53
CA SER A 136 -7.50 -2.77 37.32
C SER A 136 -6.18 -3.19 36.66
N PRO A 137 -5.53 -4.27 37.13
CA PRO A 137 -4.29 -4.71 36.51
C PRO A 137 -4.57 -4.97 35.04
N LEU A 138 -3.82 -4.32 34.15
CA LEU A 138 -3.82 -4.58 32.72
C LEU A 138 -3.59 -6.09 32.57
N ARG A 139 -4.64 -6.85 32.25
CA ARG A 139 -4.49 -8.26 31.89
C ARG A 139 -3.57 -8.28 30.68
N CYS A 140 -2.40 -8.90 30.81
CA CYS A 140 -1.55 -9.20 29.67
C CYS A 140 -2.29 -10.22 28.80
N LEU A 141 -3.13 -9.72 27.88
CA LEU A 141 -3.78 -10.54 26.88
C LEU A 141 -2.71 -11.08 25.94
N THR A 142 -2.85 -12.34 25.55
CA THR A 142 -2.04 -12.94 24.49
C THR A 142 -2.31 -12.25 23.14
N LEU A 143 -1.38 -12.34 22.19
CA LEU A 143 -1.59 -11.79 20.84
C LEU A 143 -2.87 -12.33 20.20
N GLN A 144 -3.15 -13.62 20.36
CA GLN A 144 -4.38 -14.27 19.92
C GLN A 144 -5.64 -13.58 20.47
N GLU A 145 -5.70 -13.37 21.79
CA GLU A 145 -6.84 -12.69 22.42
C GLU A 145 -6.97 -11.24 21.97
N LYS A 146 -5.84 -10.54 21.75
CA LYS A 146 -5.83 -9.17 21.22
C LYS A 146 -6.38 -9.13 19.79
N LEU A 147 -5.94 -10.02 18.91
CA LEU A 147 -6.43 -10.13 17.53
C LEU A 147 -7.93 -10.41 17.47
N LEU A 148 -8.42 -11.34 18.28
CA LEU A 148 -9.86 -11.62 18.37
C LEU A 148 -10.63 -10.42 18.93
N SER A 149 -10.10 -9.75 19.95
CA SER A 149 -10.73 -8.54 20.51
C SER A 149 -10.78 -7.38 19.51
N HIS A 150 -9.70 -7.20 18.74
CA HIS A 150 -9.60 -6.20 17.68
C HIS A 150 -10.57 -6.53 16.55
N SER A 151 -10.68 -7.80 16.15
CA SER A 151 -11.65 -8.23 15.13
C SER A 151 -13.10 -7.87 15.47
N ASN A 152 -13.47 -7.88 16.76
CA ASN A 152 -14.78 -7.45 17.22
C ASN A 152 -14.97 -5.93 17.15
N GLN A 153 -13.90 -5.15 17.33
CA GLN A 153 -13.91 -3.69 17.16
C GLN A 153 -13.98 -3.29 15.68
N LEU A 154 -13.39 -4.11 14.80
CA LEU A 154 -13.42 -3.95 13.36
C LEU A 154 -14.80 -4.27 12.74
N ALA A 155 -15.69 -4.93 13.48
CA ALA A 155 -17.01 -5.33 13.01
C ALA A 155 -17.87 -4.09 12.68
N VAL A 156 -18.34 -4.04 11.43
CA VAL A 156 -19.27 -2.99 10.99
C VAL A 156 -20.58 -3.11 11.80
N PRO A 157 -21.12 -2.00 12.33
CA PRO A 157 -22.36 -2.09 13.12
C PRO A 157 -23.51 -2.62 12.25
N GLU A 158 -24.32 -3.52 12.79
CA GLU A 158 -25.35 -4.29 12.06
C GLU A 158 -26.37 -3.40 11.30
N ILE A 159 -26.65 -2.22 11.84
CA ILE A 159 -27.52 -1.22 11.22
C ILE A 159 -26.94 -0.78 9.86
N HIS A 160 -25.64 -0.50 9.81
CA HIS A 160 -24.96 -0.08 8.58
C HIS A 160 -24.85 -1.25 7.59
N ALA A 161 -24.57 -2.45 8.09
CA ALA A 161 -24.42 -3.66 7.26
C ALA A 161 -25.70 -4.03 6.48
N SER A 162 -26.88 -3.63 6.96
CA SER A 162 -28.16 -3.84 6.27
C SER A 162 -28.61 -2.62 5.45
N LEU A 163 -28.47 -1.42 6.02
CA LEU A 163 -28.93 -0.18 5.39
C LEU A 163 -28.11 0.18 4.14
N VAL A 164 -26.77 0.06 4.20
CA VAL A 164 -25.89 0.45 3.09
C VAL A 164 -26.15 -0.38 1.83
N PRO A 165 -26.19 -1.74 1.88
CA PRO A 165 -26.54 -2.54 0.71
C PRO A 165 -27.96 -2.26 0.20
N GLN A 166 -28.93 -2.00 1.08
CA GLN A 166 -30.30 -1.68 0.67
C GLN A 166 -30.37 -0.36 -0.10
N LEU A 167 -29.70 0.68 0.41
CA LEU A 167 -29.63 1.99 -0.24
C LEU A 167 -28.89 1.89 -1.58
N ALA A 168 -27.76 1.18 -1.62
CA ALA A 168 -27.02 0.92 -2.86
C ALA A 168 -27.85 0.14 -3.90
N ARG A 169 -28.61 -0.89 -3.50
CA ARG A 169 -29.53 -1.63 -4.39
C ARG A 169 -30.62 -0.72 -4.95
N SER A 170 -31.13 0.20 -4.13
CA SER A 170 -32.16 1.15 -4.54
C SER A 170 -31.62 2.14 -5.57
N ILE A 171 -30.44 2.72 -5.33
CA ILE A 171 -29.75 3.60 -6.28
C ILE A 171 -29.41 2.86 -7.58
N CYS A 172 -28.89 1.63 -7.47
CA CYS A 172 -28.60 0.74 -8.60
C CYS A 172 -29.84 0.52 -9.48
N THR A 173 -31.00 0.27 -8.88
CA THR A 173 -32.26 0.09 -9.62
C THR A 173 -32.69 1.36 -10.34
N GLN A 174 -32.58 2.53 -9.68
CA GLN A 174 -32.91 3.81 -10.31
C GLN A 174 -31.96 4.14 -11.47
N LEU A 175 -30.66 3.90 -11.29
CA LEU A 175 -29.66 4.10 -12.33
C LEU A 175 -29.90 3.16 -13.52
N GLN A 176 -30.22 1.88 -13.27
CA GLN A 176 -30.57 0.93 -14.32
C GLN A 176 -31.76 1.41 -15.15
N ASN A 177 -32.82 1.87 -14.49
CA ASN A 177 -34.02 2.35 -15.15
C ASN A 177 -33.72 3.60 -15.99
N PHE A 178 -32.92 4.52 -15.45
CA PHE A 178 -32.47 5.70 -16.19
C PHE A 178 -31.68 5.32 -17.44
N LEU A 179 -30.68 4.45 -17.32
CA LEU A 179 -29.85 4.01 -18.45
C LEU A 179 -30.69 3.33 -19.54
N ARG A 180 -31.63 2.45 -19.17
CA ARG A 180 -32.55 1.82 -20.14
C ARG A 180 -33.46 2.82 -20.83
N SER A 181 -33.89 3.87 -20.12
CA SER A 181 -34.77 4.89 -20.70
C SER A 181 -34.04 5.85 -21.64
N LYS A 182 -32.78 6.21 -21.33
CA LYS A 182 -32.00 7.18 -22.08
C LYS A 182 -31.21 6.57 -23.24
N TYR A 183 -30.72 5.34 -23.07
CA TYR A 183 -29.90 4.64 -24.05
C TYR A 183 -30.44 3.23 -24.30
N PRO A 184 -31.68 3.08 -24.81
CA PRO A 184 -32.27 1.77 -25.10
C PRO A 184 -31.48 1.00 -26.16
N GLU A 185 -30.68 1.69 -26.98
CA GLU A 185 -29.85 1.10 -28.03
C GLU A 185 -28.54 0.50 -27.50
N LEU A 186 -28.07 0.90 -26.32
CA LEU A 186 -26.85 0.37 -25.73
C LEU A 186 -27.19 -0.86 -24.87
N PRO A 187 -26.63 -2.04 -25.18
CA PRO A 187 -26.95 -3.28 -24.46
C PRO A 187 -26.20 -3.34 -23.12
N PHE A 188 -26.54 -2.46 -22.19
CA PHE A 188 -26.09 -2.57 -20.81
C PHE A 188 -26.75 -3.78 -20.14
N GLY A 189 -25.94 -4.58 -19.46
CA GLY A 189 -26.42 -5.66 -18.61
C GLY A 189 -27.12 -5.14 -17.35
N ARG A 190 -27.43 -6.06 -16.44
CA ARG A 190 -27.96 -5.69 -15.12
C ARG A 190 -26.81 -5.22 -14.24
N LEU A 191 -26.91 -4.00 -13.73
CA LEU A 191 -26.03 -3.49 -12.69
C LEU A 191 -26.02 -4.46 -11.51
N CYS A 192 -24.83 -4.78 -11.01
CA CYS A 192 -24.66 -5.59 -9.80
C CYS A 192 -23.77 -4.84 -8.80
N LEU A 193 -24.04 -5.07 -7.53
CA LEU A 193 -23.20 -4.54 -6.46
C LEU A 193 -22.00 -5.47 -6.26
N SER A 194 -20.83 -4.89 -6.02
CA SER A 194 -19.60 -5.60 -5.68
C SER A 194 -18.86 -4.82 -4.59
N GLY A 195 -17.95 -5.48 -3.88
CA GLY A 195 -17.04 -4.86 -2.94
C GLY A 195 -17.06 -5.48 -1.55
N PRO A 196 -16.10 -5.09 -0.70
CA PRO A 196 -15.78 -5.78 0.55
C PRO A 196 -16.99 -5.92 1.50
N LEU A 197 -17.91 -4.95 1.49
CA LEU A 197 -19.10 -4.96 2.35
C LEU A 197 -19.95 -6.21 2.16
N LEU A 198 -20.23 -6.52 0.89
CA LEU A 198 -21.13 -7.60 0.51
C LEU A 198 -20.49 -8.96 0.73
N ASP A 199 -19.16 -8.98 0.64
CA ASP A 199 -18.38 -10.19 0.80
C ASP A 199 -18.04 -10.50 2.26
N GLY A 200 -18.46 -9.65 3.20
CA GLY A 200 -18.18 -9.80 4.64
C GLY A 200 -16.73 -9.49 4.98
N LEU A 201 -16.03 -8.73 4.13
CA LEU A 201 -14.61 -8.38 4.25
C LEU A 201 -14.37 -6.91 4.60
N GLU A 202 -15.42 -6.08 4.64
CA GLU A 202 -15.29 -4.68 5.04
C GLU A 202 -15.13 -4.53 6.55
N VAL A 203 -14.39 -3.50 6.92
CA VAL A 203 -13.79 -3.31 8.23
C VAL A 203 -13.90 -1.85 8.64
N LEU A 204 -14.22 -1.58 9.91
CA LEU A 204 -14.39 -0.26 10.55
C LEU A 204 -15.65 0.53 10.13
N ALA A 205 -15.82 0.79 8.83
CA ALA A 205 -16.94 1.57 8.33
C ALA A 205 -17.41 1.04 6.97
N ALA A 206 -18.74 1.01 6.78
CA ALA A 206 -19.40 0.68 5.52
C ALA A 206 -19.53 1.92 4.62
N ASP A 207 -18.40 2.47 4.21
CA ASP A 207 -18.31 3.74 3.50
C ASP A 207 -18.01 3.58 2.01
N HIS A 208 -17.76 2.37 1.52
CA HIS A 208 -17.46 2.15 0.11
C HIS A 208 -18.20 0.95 -0.51
N ILE A 209 -18.78 1.16 -1.69
CA ILE A 209 -19.36 0.09 -2.49
C ILE A 209 -19.12 0.29 -3.98
N HIS A 210 -18.97 -0.80 -4.71
CA HIS A 210 -18.79 -0.79 -6.16
C HIS A 210 -20.09 -1.13 -6.88
N LEU A 211 -20.43 -0.35 -7.91
CA LEU A 211 -21.46 -0.68 -8.89
C LEU A 211 -20.79 -1.17 -10.15
N MET A 212 -21.01 -2.44 -10.49
CA MET A 212 -20.52 -3.03 -11.73
C MET A 212 -21.59 -2.85 -12.80
N LEU A 213 -21.24 -2.17 -13.90
CA LEU A 213 -22.09 -1.91 -15.06
C LEU A 213 -21.65 -2.80 -16.24
N PRO A 214 -22.31 -3.94 -16.48
CA PRO A 214 -21.88 -4.83 -17.55
C PRO A 214 -22.13 -4.21 -18.93
N VAL A 215 -21.10 -4.21 -19.76
CA VAL A 215 -21.06 -3.79 -21.16
C VAL A 215 -21.08 -5.06 -21.99
N VAL A 216 -22.26 -5.41 -22.53
CA VAL A 216 -22.44 -6.68 -23.25
C VAL A 216 -21.91 -6.55 -24.67
N LEU A 217 -20.85 -7.30 -24.98
CA LEU A 217 -20.22 -7.33 -26.28
C LEU A 217 -20.60 -8.59 -27.05
N ASP A 218 -20.82 -8.46 -28.36
CA ASP A 218 -21.04 -9.61 -29.24
C ASP A 218 -19.71 -10.33 -29.53
N ALA A 219 -19.60 -11.60 -29.14
CA ALA A 219 -18.39 -12.40 -29.31
C ALA A 219 -17.91 -12.52 -30.77
N GLY A 220 -18.81 -12.33 -31.76
CA GLY A 220 -18.46 -12.33 -33.18
C GLY A 220 -17.93 -11.00 -33.72
N LEU A 221 -18.01 -9.90 -32.95
CA LEU A 221 -17.62 -8.55 -33.41
C LEU A 221 -16.38 -8.01 -32.69
N TRP A 222 -16.01 -8.62 -31.57
CA TRP A 222 -14.94 -8.17 -30.67
C TRP A 222 -13.97 -9.31 -30.33
N SER A 223 -12.70 -8.99 -30.10
CA SER A 223 -11.67 -9.94 -29.67
C SER A 223 -10.78 -9.32 -28.58
N LEU A 224 -10.27 -10.14 -27.67
CA LEU A 224 -9.29 -9.70 -26.67
C LEU A 224 -7.86 -9.74 -27.20
N ILE A 225 -7.04 -8.78 -26.77
CA ILE A 225 -5.59 -8.75 -26.99
C ILE A 225 -4.93 -8.43 -25.65
N SER A 226 -4.00 -9.28 -25.23
CA SER A 226 -3.24 -9.11 -24.00
C SER A 226 -2.38 -7.86 -24.10
N GLY A 227 -2.35 -7.05 -23.04
CA GLY A 227 -1.51 -5.84 -22.95
C GLY A 227 -0.02 -6.14 -23.07
N GLU A 228 0.39 -7.36 -22.75
CA GLU A 228 1.78 -7.84 -22.92
C GLU A 228 2.21 -7.88 -24.39
N ASP A 229 1.28 -8.17 -25.30
CA ASP A 229 1.51 -8.26 -26.76
C ASP A 229 1.44 -6.89 -27.44
N THR A 230 1.27 -5.82 -26.66
CA THR A 230 1.10 -4.44 -27.14
C THR A 230 2.36 -3.61 -26.88
N VAL A 231 2.34 -2.36 -27.36
CA VAL A 231 3.40 -1.40 -27.08
C VAL A 231 3.53 -1.11 -25.57
N VAL A 232 2.46 -1.29 -24.79
CA VAL A 232 2.45 -1.06 -23.33
C VAL A 232 3.19 -2.17 -22.58
N ARG A 233 3.26 -3.39 -23.13
CA ARG A 233 3.96 -4.55 -22.54
C ARG A 233 3.59 -4.80 -21.07
N ASN A 234 2.32 -4.64 -20.71
CA ASN A 234 1.84 -4.84 -19.35
C ASN A 234 0.73 -5.92 -19.33
N PRO A 235 0.93 -7.05 -18.62
CA PRO A 235 -0.02 -8.17 -18.59
C PRO A 235 -1.30 -7.89 -17.78
N GLN A 236 -1.36 -6.81 -17.00
CA GLN A 236 -2.54 -6.42 -16.23
C GLN A 236 -3.65 -5.80 -17.09
N TYR A 237 -3.27 -5.31 -18.27
CA TYR A 237 -4.16 -4.58 -19.15
C TYR A 237 -4.54 -5.39 -20.38
N TRP A 238 -5.69 -5.05 -20.97
CA TRP A 238 -6.24 -5.69 -22.15
C TRP A 238 -6.74 -4.63 -23.14
N MET A 239 -6.62 -4.95 -24.43
CA MET A 239 -7.29 -4.22 -25.51
C MET A 239 -8.45 -5.04 -26.05
N ILE A 240 -9.59 -4.38 -26.25
CA ILE A 240 -10.76 -4.97 -26.87
C ILE A 240 -10.82 -4.48 -28.32
N LYS A 241 -10.52 -5.36 -29.28
CA LYS A 241 -10.41 -5.02 -30.70
C LYS A 241 -11.69 -5.32 -31.44
N ARG A 242 -12.11 -4.40 -32.31
CA ARG A 242 -13.20 -4.59 -33.28
C ARG A 242 -12.70 -5.41 -34.47
N ILE A 243 -13.30 -6.57 -34.71
CA ILE A 243 -12.94 -7.50 -35.80
C ILE A 243 -13.95 -7.44 -36.96
N ASP A 244 -13.63 -8.09 -38.09
CA ASP A 244 -14.55 -8.26 -39.22
C ASP A 244 -15.22 -7.00 -39.77
N LEU A 245 -14.54 -5.85 -39.69
CA LEU A 245 -15.02 -4.56 -40.22
C LEU A 245 -15.31 -4.58 -41.73
N GLY A 246 -14.75 -5.54 -42.48
CA GLY A 246 -15.05 -5.72 -43.90
C GLY A 246 -16.43 -6.33 -44.17
N TYR A 247 -16.94 -7.15 -43.25
CA TYR A 247 -18.27 -7.78 -43.34
C TYR A 247 -19.31 -7.02 -42.51
N PHE A 248 -18.93 -6.58 -41.32
CA PHE A 248 -19.76 -5.83 -40.39
C PHE A 248 -19.16 -4.43 -40.19
N PRO A 249 -19.55 -3.43 -41.00
CA PRO A 249 -19.00 -2.08 -40.91
C PRO A 249 -19.36 -1.40 -39.57
N ARG A 250 -18.74 -0.24 -39.33
CA ARG A 250 -19.06 0.59 -38.16
C ARG A 250 -20.54 1.01 -38.19
N GLY A 251 -21.21 0.92 -37.05
CA GLY A 251 -22.64 1.15 -36.89
C GLY A 251 -23.43 -0.15 -36.74
N CYS A 252 -22.86 -1.30 -37.08
CA CYS A 252 -23.48 -2.60 -36.80
C CYS A 252 -23.49 -2.93 -35.31
N SER A 253 -22.48 -2.48 -34.55
CA SER A 253 -22.48 -2.59 -33.09
C SER A 253 -22.85 -1.24 -32.46
N PRO A 254 -23.74 -1.21 -31.46
CA PRO A 254 -24.05 0.00 -30.69
C PRO A 254 -22.80 0.63 -30.04
N TRP A 255 -21.81 -0.20 -29.72
CA TRP A 255 -20.54 0.19 -29.11
C TRP A 255 -19.54 0.80 -30.09
N ASP A 256 -19.82 0.78 -31.40
CA ASP A 256 -18.93 1.37 -32.41
C ASP A 256 -18.70 2.88 -32.20
N ARG A 257 -19.60 3.56 -31.47
CA ARG A 257 -19.48 4.97 -31.08
C ARG A 257 -18.35 5.25 -30.07
N PHE A 258 -17.89 4.23 -29.34
CA PHE A 258 -16.83 4.33 -28.33
C PHE A 258 -15.48 3.80 -28.86
N ILE A 259 -15.39 3.53 -30.17
CA ILE A 259 -14.15 3.06 -30.79
C ILE A 259 -13.20 4.22 -31.02
N VAL A 260 -11.95 4.06 -30.55
CA VAL A 260 -10.82 4.90 -30.94
C VAL A 260 -9.87 4.04 -31.78
N GLY A 261 -9.67 4.43 -33.05
CA GLY A 261 -8.96 3.60 -34.02
C GLY A 261 -9.73 2.32 -34.35
N ARG A 262 -9.34 1.18 -33.76
CA ARG A 262 -10.03 -0.12 -33.90
C ARG A 262 -10.31 -0.80 -32.56
N TYR A 263 -10.20 -0.06 -31.46
CA TYR A 263 -10.31 -0.59 -30.11
C TYR A 263 -11.44 0.11 -29.37
N LEU A 264 -12.16 -0.64 -28.54
CA LEU A 264 -13.14 -0.08 -27.61
C LEU A 264 -12.40 0.66 -26.50
N SER A 265 -12.53 1.98 -26.47
CA SER A 265 -11.86 2.82 -25.48
C SER A 265 -12.62 2.83 -24.16
N SER A 266 -11.95 2.40 -23.08
CA SER A 266 -12.43 2.55 -21.71
C SER A 266 -12.59 4.04 -21.34
N ASN A 267 -11.66 4.90 -21.75
CA ASN A 267 -11.73 6.34 -21.47
C ASN A 267 -12.95 7.02 -22.11
N VAL A 268 -13.21 6.81 -23.40
CA VAL A 268 -14.36 7.46 -24.07
C VAL A 268 -15.69 7.01 -23.44
N LEU A 269 -15.77 5.75 -23.02
CA LEU A 269 -16.91 5.24 -22.27
C LEU A 269 -17.04 5.90 -20.90
N ASN A 270 -15.95 5.97 -20.12
CA ASN A 270 -15.91 6.60 -18.80
C ASN A 270 -16.26 8.09 -18.88
N GLU A 271 -15.72 8.84 -19.83
CA GLU A 271 -16.06 10.26 -20.03
C GLU A 271 -17.54 10.46 -20.36
N THR A 272 -18.10 9.58 -21.19
CA THR A 272 -19.53 9.65 -21.55
C THR A 272 -20.40 9.36 -20.34
N LEU A 273 -20.06 8.34 -19.55
CA LEU A 273 -20.77 8.01 -18.31
C LEU A 273 -20.60 9.11 -17.27
N HIS A 274 -19.41 9.70 -17.12
CA HIS A 274 -19.18 10.80 -16.20
C HIS A 274 -20.07 12.02 -16.54
N LYS A 275 -20.11 12.42 -17.82
CA LYS A 275 -20.98 13.50 -18.30
C LYS A 275 -22.46 13.19 -18.05
N LEU A 276 -22.86 11.93 -18.23
CA LEU A 276 -24.21 11.46 -17.95
C LEU A 276 -24.55 11.56 -16.46
N LEU A 277 -23.67 11.05 -15.58
CA LEU A 277 -23.84 11.11 -14.14
C LEU A 277 -23.95 12.57 -13.69
N VAL A 278 -23.04 13.45 -14.11
CA VAL A 278 -23.01 14.85 -13.63
C VAL A 278 -24.14 15.70 -14.20
N ALA A 279 -24.45 15.58 -15.50
CA ALA A 279 -25.32 16.54 -16.18
C ALA A 279 -26.74 16.04 -16.49
N SER A 280 -26.95 14.73 -16.61
CA SER A 280 -28.20 14.18 -17.16
C SER A 280 -29.13 13.57 -16.11
N ILE A 281 -28.60 13.11 -14.99
CA ILE A 281 -29.39 12.48 -13.92
C ILE A 281 -29.85 13.53 -12.92
N ASN A 282 -31.15 13.50 -12.59
CA ASN A 282 -31.71 14.31 -11.53
C ASN A 282 -31.49 13.64 -10.16
N TRP A 283 -30.26 13.74 -9.63
CA TRP A 283 -29.91 13.19 -8.32
C TRP A 283 -30.75 13.73 -7.17
N PRO A 284 -31.14 15.03 -7.11
CA PRO A 284 -32.04 15.53 -6.07
C PRO A 284 -33.40 14.81 -6.04
N ALA A 285 -33.96 14.46 -7.20
CA ALA A 285 -35.22 13.71 -7.24
C ALA A 285 -35.06 12.26 -6.75
N ILE A 286 -33.98 11.58 -7.13
CA ILE A 286 -33.66 10.23 -6.66
C ILE A 286 -33.39 10.25 -5.16
N GLY A 287 -32.62 11.24 -4.69
CA GLY A 287 -32.32 11.43 -3.28
C GLY A 287 -33.57 11.70 -2.44
N GLY A 288 -34.46 12.59 -2.91
CA GLY A 288 -35.74 12.85 -2.25
C GLY A 288 -36.65 11.63 -2.15
N LEU A 289 -36.63 10.73 -3.13
CA LEU A 289 -37.36 9.46 -3.09
C LEU A 289 -36.77 8.48 -2.05
N LEU A 290 -35.45 8.47 -1.90
CA LEU A 290 -34.73 7.53 -1.04
C LEU A 290 -34.46 8.09 0.37
N GLY A 291 -34.80 9.36 0.63
CA GLY A 291 -34.48 10.02 1.90
C GLY A 291 -32.98 10.25 2.10
N CYS A 292 -32.21 10.44 1.01
CA CYS A 292 -30.78 10.68 1.08
C CYS A 292 -30.36 11.81 0.13
N ALA A 293 -29.20 12.42 0.40
CA ALA A 293 -28.61 13.41 -0.49
C ALA A 293 -27.53 12.72 -1.33
N ILE A 294 -27.77 12.62 -2.64
CA ILE A 294 -26.84 11.97 -3.59
C ILE A 294 -26.17 13.06 -4.43
N HIS A 295 -24.84 13.06 -4.45
CA HIS A 295 -24.05 14.02 -5.21
C HIS A 295 -22.98 13.30 -6.03
N PRO A 296 -22.91 13.50 -7.36
CA PRO A 296 -21.80 13.01 -8.16
C PRO A 296 -20.54 13.84 -7.88
N VAL A 297 -19.39 13.18 -7.78
CA VAL A 297 -18.11 13.85 -7.55
C VAL A 297 -17.64 14.48 -8.87
N VAL A 298 -17.75 15.79 -8.99
CA VAL A 298 -17.49 16.52 -10.25
C VAL A 298 -16.00 16.65 -10.58
N ALA A 299 -15.14 16.73 -9.55
CA ALA A 299 -13.72 16.98 -9.71
C ALA A 299 -12.90 15.71 -10.03
N SER A 300 -13.51 14.53 -9.88
CA SER A 300 -12.82 13.26 -10.09
C SER A 300 -13.01 12.76 -11.52
N ARG A 301 -11.97 12.15 -12.09
CA ARG A 301 -12.10 11.36 -13.33
C ARG A 301 -12.79 10.02 -13.08
N GLU A 302 -12.88 9.62 -11.82
CA GLU A 302 -13.55 8.40 -11.41
C GLU A 302 -15.07 8.61 -11.36
N LEU A 303 -15.84 7.56 -11.68
CA LEU A 303 -17.31 7.59 -11.65
C LEU A 303 -17.80 7.40 -10.21
N LYS A 304 -17.59 8.41 -9.37
CA LYS A 304 -17.91 8.38 -7.93
C LYS A 304 -19.20 9.16 -7.59
N LEU A 305 -19.99 8.60 -6.70
CA LEU A 305 -21.18 9.22 -6.10
C LEU A 305 -21.03 9.24 -4.58
N GLU A 306 -21.18 10.41 -3.97
CA GLU A 306 -21.28 10.59 -2.53
C GLU A 306 -22.74 10.54 -2.12
N VAL A 307 -23.09 9.67 -1.19
CA VAL A 307 -24.43 9.53 -0.66
C VAL A 307 -24.43 9.80 0.82
N LYS A 308 -25.16 10.84 1.23
CA LYS A 308 -25.34 11.21 2.63
C LYS A 308 -26.75 10.84 3.07
N HIS A 309 -26.84 9.93 4.02
CA HIS A 309 -28.06 9.54 4.71
C HIS A 309 -27.89 9.92 6.19
N ASP A 310 -29.00 10.16 6.91
CA ASP A 310 -28.98 10.65 8.30
C ASP A 310 -28.11 9.80 9.26
N GLN A 311 -27.91 8.53 8.91
CA GLN A 311 -27.16 7.57 9.70
C GLN A 311 -25.82 7.18 9.06
N VAL A 312 -25.60 7.42 7.76
CA VAL A 312 -24.46 6.86 7.03
C VAL A 312 -23.99 7.78 5.90
N GLU A 313 -22.69 7.92 5.76
CA GLU A 313 -22.06 8.45 4.56
C GLU A 313 -21.48 7.30 3.74
N LEU A 314 -21.81 7.23 2.45
CA LEU A 314 -21.45 6.14 1.55
C LEU A 314 -20.88 6.72 0.25
N ASN A 315 -19.74 6.18 -0.17
CA ASN A 315 -19.15 6.42 -1.47
C ASN A 315 -19.45 5.23 -2.39
N ILE A 316 -20.08 5.53 -3.52
CA ILE A 316 -20.40 4.54 -4.55
C ILE A 316 -19.52 4.79 -5.77
N THR A 317 -18.70 3.81 -6.16
CA THR A 317 -17.91 3.89 -7.39
C THR A 317 -18.51 3.01 -8.48
N LEU A 318 -18.76 3.57 -9.65
CA LEU A 318 -19.28 2.87 -10.82
C LEU A 318 -18.14 2.38 -11.71
N PHE A 319 -18.11 1.10 -12.03
CA PHE A 319 -17.15 0.48 -12.94
C PHE A 319 -17.88 -0.15 -14.12
N PRO A 320 -17.64 0.32 -15.36
CA PRO A 320 -18.03 -0.43 -16.54
C PRO A 320 -17.21 -1.72 -16.64
N VAL A 321 -17.89 -2.84 -16.92
CA VAL A 321 -17.30 -4.17 -16.89
C VAL A 321 -17.59 -4.91 -18.20
N VAL A 322 -16.57 -5.51 -18.79
CA VAL A 322 -16.74 -6.45 -19.91
C VAL A 322 -16.36 -7.84 -19.41
N GLU A 323 -17.26 -8.80 -19.57
CA GLU A 323 -16.98 -10.22 -19.33
C GLU A 323 -16.87 -10.93 -20.69
N MET A 324 -15.69 -11.43 -21.03
CA MET A 324 -15.42 -12.12 -22.31
C MET A 324 -14.28 -13.12 -22.15
N GLU A 325 -14.37 -14.29 -22.77
CA GLU A 325 -13.33 -15.35 -22.70
C GLU A 325 -12.91 -15.69 -21.26
N ASP A 326 -13.88 -15.81 -20.33
CA ASP A 326 -13.69 -16.05 -18.89
C ASP A 326 -12.88 -14.97 -18.14
N LYS A 327 -12.70 -13.79 -18.77
CA LYS A 327 -12.01 -12.64 -18.17
C LYS A 327 -12.98 -11.54 -17.81
N VAL A 328 -12.71 -10.89 -16.69
CA VAL A 328 -13.47 -9.73 -16.20
C VAL A 328 -12.60 -8.49 -16.37
N LEU A 329 -12.98 -7.61 -17.27
CA LEU A 329 -12.25 -6.41 -17.63
C LEU A 329 -12.98 -5.16 -17.12
N LEU A 330 -12.29 -4.31 -16.38
CA LEU A 330 -12.82 -3.07 -15.81
C LEU A 330 -12.31 -1.85 -16.59
N ALA A 331 -13.22 -0.92 -16.85
CA ALA A 331 -12.85 0.42 -17.29
C ALA A 331 -12.48 1.26 -16.06
N VAL A 332 -11.26 1.08 -15.55
CA VAL A 332 -10.74 1.91 -14.46
C VAL A 332 -10.32 3.27 -15.02
N PRO A 333 -10.60 4.38 -14.31
CA PRO A 333 -10.18 5.71 -14.72
C PRO A 333 -8.66 5.77 -14.93
N PRO A 334 -8.22 6.52 -15.96
CA PRO A 334 -6.90 6.33 -16.53
C PRO A 334 -5.76 6.95 -15.70
N GLU A 335 -4.64 6.23 -15.60
CA GLU A 335 -3.34 6.77 -15.20
C GLU A 335 -2.36 6.67 -16.38
N GLY A 336 -1.85 7.80 -16.88
CA GLY A 336 -0.76 7.81 -17.87
C GLY A 336 -1.08 7.18 -19.24
N LEU A 337 -0.14 6.46 -19.84
CA LEU A 337 -0.20 5.97 -21.24
C LEU A 337 -1.23 4.86 -21.50
N VAL A 338 -1.95 4.40 -20.48
CA VAL A 338 -2.89 3.27 -20.56
C VAL A 338 -4.34 3.70 -20.65
N GLU A 339 -4.63 4.95 -21.02
CA GLU A 339 -5.97 5.53 -20.86
C GLU A 339 -7.10 4.76 -21.56
N ASN A 340 -6.80 4.13 -22.70
CA ASN A 340 -7.79 3.41 -23.50
C ASN A 340 -7.86 1.91 -23.17
N LEU A 341 -7.02 1.43 -22.25
CA LEU A 341 -6.93 0.02 -21.91
C LEU A 341 -7.94 -0.37 -20.83
N TRP A 342 -8.22 -1.65 -20.78
CA TRP A 342 -9.09 -2.26 -19.78
C TRP A 342 -8.26 -3.03 -18.77
N LEU A 343 -8.58 -2.91 -17.49
CA LEU A 343 -7.87 -3.57 -16.41
C LEU A 343 -8.47 -4.94 -16.13
N GLU A 344 -7.68 -6.01 -16.08
CA GLU A 344 -8.18 -7.32 -15.63
C GLU A 344 -8.43 -7.31 -14.12
N SER A 345 -9.62 -7.75 -13.70
CA SER A 345 -10.00 -7.83 -12.30
C SER A 345 -10.07 -9.26 -11.82
N PHE A 346 -9.31 -9.55 -10.77
CA PHE A 346 -9.30 -10.84 -10.09
C PHE A 346 -10.13 -10.85 -8.80
N TYR A 347 -10.71 -9.71 -8.40
CA TYR A 347 -11.37 -9.56 -7.10
C TYR A 347 -12.38 -10.66 -6.78
N ARG A 348 -13.29 -10.96 -7.73
CA ARG A 348 -14.31 -12.01 -7.53
C ARG A 348 -13.68 -13.39 -7.38
N ALA A 349 -12.61 -13.68 -8.12
CA ALA A 349 -11.90 -14.95 -8.05
C ALA A 349 -11.11 -15.07 -6.74
N GLU A 350 -10.44 -14.01 -6.31
CA GLU A 350 -9.71 -13.91 -5.03
C GLU A 350 -10.63 -14.18 -3.85
N VAL A 351 -11.73 -13.44 -3.74
CA VAL A 351 -12.68 -13.59 -2.63
C VAL A 351 -13.34 -14.97 -2.65
N SER A 352 -13.75 -15.46 -3.82
CA SER A 352 -14.35 -16.80 -3.93
C SER A 352 -13.36 -17.88 -3.50
N ARG A 353 -12.10 -17.77 -3.91
CA ARG A 353 -11.06 -18.73 -3.53
C ARG A 353 -10.79 -18.75 -2.03
N VAL A 354 -10.71 -17.60 -1.39
CA VAL A 354 -10.56 -17.52 0.08
C VAL A 354 -11.76 -18.17 0.78
N LYS A 355 -12.99 -17.90 0.32
CA LYS A 355 -14.21 -18.51 0.87
C LYS A 355 -14.26 -20.01 0.68
N GLU A 356 -13.83 -20.51 -0.48
CA GLU A 356 -13.75 -21.95 -0.78
C GLU A 356 -12.75 -22.65 0.14
N LEU A 357 -11.58 -22.05 0.37
CA LEU A 357 -10.57 -22.61 1.27
C LEU A 357 -11.09 -22.68 2.71
N ASP A 358 -11.65 -21.60 3.24
CA ASP A 358 -12.22 -21.59 4.59
C ASP A 358 -13.43 -22.52 4.73
N ALA A 359 -14.25 -22.68 3.69
CA ALA A 359 -15.35 -23.65 3.72
C ALA A 359 -14.85 -25.10 3.72
N GLY A 360 -13.66 -25.36 3.15
CA GLY A 360 -13.06 -26.69 3.07
C GLY A 360 -12.48 -27.19 4.39
N ASP A 361 -11.90 -26.30 5.20
CA ASP A 361 -11.20 -26.65 6.44
C ASP A 361 -11.70 -25.90 7.68
N SER A 362 -12.75 -25.07 7.56
CA SER A 362 -13.21 -24.15 8.61
C SER A 362 -12.11 -23.20 9.09
N GLY A 363 -11.23 -22.80 8.18
CA GLY A 363 -10.11 -21.92 8.44
C GLY A 363 -10.48 -20.46 8.73
N ALA A 364 -9.53 -19.74 9.30
CA ALA A 364 -9.63 -18.35 9.72
C ALA A 364 -9.02 -17.37 8.70
N ARG A 365 -8.94 -17.70 7.40
CA ARG A 365 -8.30 -16.82 6.38
C ARG A 365 -9.07 -15.53 6.21
N GLN A 366 -10.40 -15.58 6.13
CA GLN A 366 -11.25 -14.38 6.09
C GLN A 366 -11.11 -13.51 7.34
N LEU A 367 -10.92 -14.13 8.52
CA LEU A 367 -10.70 -13.40 9.76
C LEU A 367 -9.34 -12.68 9.74
N CYS A 368 -8.28 -13.38 9.34
CA CYS A 368 -6.96 -12.78 9.18
C CYS A 368 -6.95 -11.65 8.14
N LEU A 369 -7.60 -11.85 6.99
CA LEU A 369 -7.76 -10.84 5.94
C LEU A 369 -8.47 -9.59 6.46
N ARG A 370 -9.55 -9.75 7.24
CA ARG A 370 -10.25 -8.61 7.86
C ARG A 370 -9.36 -7.86 8.84
N ILE A 371 -8.63 -8.56 9.71
CA ILE A 371 -7.73 -7.91 10.66
C ILE A 371 -6.66 -7.12 9.91
N MET A 372 -5.99 -7.73 8.94
CA MET A 372 -4.97 -7.07 8.13
C MET A 372 -5.51 -5.86 7.36
N ASN A 373 -6.69 -5.97 6.75
CA ASN A 373 -7.33 -4.84 6.09
C ASN A 373 -7.68 -3.71 7.07
N GLY A 374 -8.07 -4.03 8.30
CA GLY A 374 -8.29 -3.05 9.37
C GLY A 374 -7.03 -2.32 9.80
N VAL A 375 -5.93 -3.06 9.96
CA VAL A 375 -4.60 -2.50 10.24
C VAL A 375 -4.16 -1.57 9.12
N CYS A 376 -4.22 -2.03 7.87
CA CYS A 376 -3.85 -1.23 6.70
C CYS A 376 -4.70 0.04 6.57
N ARG A 377 -5.99 -0.03 6.93
CA ARG A 377 -6.89 1.12 6.89
C ARG A 377 -6.64 2.13 8.02
N SER A 378 -6.19 1.66 9.18
CA SER A 378 -5.93 2.50 10.36
C SER A 378 -4.59 3.23 10.26
N GLN A 379 -3.62 2.66 9.53
CA GLN A 379 -2.28 3.19 9.35
C GLN A 379 -2.14 3.91 8.00
N PRO A 380 -1.94 5.24 7.96
CA PRO A 380 -1.85 6.00 6.71
C PRO A 380 -0.73 5.52 5.77
N SER A 381 0.39 5.04 6.30
CA SER A 381 1.50 4.50 5.50
C SER A 381 1.15 3.18 4.82
N LEU A 382 0.23 2.39 5.39
CA LEU A 382 -0.12 1.05 4.89
C LEU A 382 -1.40 1.02 4.05
N HIS A 383 -2.06 2.17 3.83
CA HIS A 383 -3.38 2.23 3.17
C HIS A 383 -3.39 1.60 1.77
N ARG A 384 -2.27 1.65 1.03
CA ARG A 384 -2.10 1.08 -0.31
C ARG A 384 -1.98 -0.44 -0.33
N LEU A 385 -1.68 -1.07 0.82
CA LEU A 385 -1.55 -2.53 0.93
C LEU A 385 -2.90 -3.22 1.19
N GLY A 386 -3.92 -2.48 1.60
CA GLY A 386 -5.26 -3.03 1.84
C GLY A 386 -5.87 -3.67 0.58
N GLY A 387 -6.72 -4.68 0.78
CA GLY A 387 -7.47 -5.32 -0.29
C GLY A 387 -6.69 -6.41 -1.02
N SER A 388 -6.40 -6.20 -2.31
CA SER A 388 -5.84 -7.24 -3.19
C SER A 388 -4.45 -7.72 -2.76
N PRO A 389 -3.47 -6.85 -2.40
CA PRO A 389 -2.14 -7.32 -1.97
C PRO A 389 -2.19 -8.29 -0.79
N VAL A 390 -2.88 -7.93 0.30
CA VAL A 390 -3.05 -8.80 1.48
C VAL A 390 -3.78 -10.10 1.12
N THR A 391 -4.81 -10.04 0.26
CA THR A 391 -5.55 -11.23 -0.17
C THR A 391 -4.63 -12.22 -0.91
N ASN A 392 -3.75 -11.73 -1.78
CA ASN A 392 -2.83 -12.57 -2.55
C ASN A 392 -1.77 -13.22 -1.64
N ILE A 393 -1.27 -12.52 -0.63
CA ILE A 393 -0.33 -13.10 0.34
C ILE A 393 -0.99 -14.25 1.12
N ILE A 394 -2.22 -14.06 1.58
CA ILE A 394 -2.97 -15.11 2.27
C ILE A 394 -3.21 -16.33 1.36
N LEU A 395 -3.49 -16.10 0.07
CA LEU A 395 -3.63 -17.18 -0.91
C LEU A 395 -2.30 -17.94 -1.13
N HIS A 396 -1.18 -17.24 -1.28
CA HIS A 396 0.14 -17.87 -1.41
C HIS A 396 0.52 -18.67 -0.16
N LEU A 397 0.28 -18.13 1.04
CA LEU A 397 0.49 -18.82 2.31
C LEU A 397 -0.43 -20.04 2.51
N SER A 398 -1.62 -20.01 1.92
CA SER A 398 -2.56 -21.12 1.95
C SER A 398 -2.07 -22.31 1.12
N ASP A 399 -1.43 -22.06 -0.02
CA ASP A 399 -0.86 -23.11 -0.85
C ASP A 399 0.43 -23.70 -0.25
N ALA A 400 1.13 -22.96 0.61
CA ALA A 400 2.33 -23.42 1.32
C ALA A 400 2.05 -24.48 2.41
N GLY A 401 0.79 -24.86 2.65
CA GLY A 401 0.42 -25.98 3.53
C GLY A 401 0.27 -25.63 5.01
N SER A 402 -0.05 -24.37 5.32
CA SER A 402 -0.17 -23.87 6.69
C SER A 402 -1.51 -24.23 7.34
N ASP A 403 -1.52 -24.52 8.66
CA ASP A 403 -2.77 -24.77 9.42
C ASP A 403 -3.51 -23.45 9.67
N TRP A 404 -4.73 -23.31 9.15
CA TRP A 404 -5.54 -22.10 9.27
C TRP A 404 -6.61 -22.17 10.36
N ALA A 405 -6.52 -23.10 11.31
CA ALA A 405 -7.41 -23.11 12.47
C ALA A 405 -7.40 -21.76 13.21
N GLU A 406 -8.53 -21.40 13.85
CA GLU A 406 -8.64 -20.15 14.61
C GLU A 406 -7.58 -20.05 15.71
N GLU A 407 -7.22 -21.17 16.35
CA GLU A 407 -6.18 -21.24 17.39
C GLU A 407 -4.79 -20.80 16.90
N SER A 408 -4.51 -21.00 15.61
CA SER A 408 -3.25 -20.67 14.94
C SER A 408 -3.25 -19.27 14.33
N LEU A 409 -4.29 -18.45 14.57
CA LEU A 409 -4.45 -17.13 13.94
C LEU A 409 -3.30 -16.18 14.25
N ALA A 410 -2.79 -16.15 15.49
CA ALA A 410 -1.66 -15.31 15.87
C ALA A 410 -0.39 -15.65 15.08
N ASP A 411 -0.09 -16.95 14.94
CA ASP A 411 1.06 -17.42 14.15
C ASP A 411 0.89 -17.08 12.67
N ARG A 412 -0.33 -17.21 12.13
CA ARG A 412 -0.63 -16.85 10.74
C ARG A 412 -0.55 -15.35 10.49
N PHE A 413 -1.03 -14.54 11.42
CA PHE A 413 -0.92 -13.10 11.35
C PHE A 413 0.55 -12.67 11.27
N GLN A 414 1.41 -13.24 12.13
CA GLN A 414 2.83 -12.98 12.10
C GLN A 414 3.49 -13.45 10.79
N GLN A 415 3.14 -14.64 10.28
CA GLN A 415 3.64 -15.12 8.99
C GLN A 415 3.21 -14.23 7.81
N VAL A 416 2.00 -13.67 7.84
CA VAL A 416 1.54 -12.70 6.84
C VAL A 416 2.41 -11.45 6.88
N LEU A 417 2.76 -10.95 8.07
CA LEU A 417 3.67 -9.81 8.21
C LEU A 417 5.08 -10.13 7.67
N GLU A 418 5.61 -11.30 8.01
CA GLU A 418 6.94 -11.77 7.56
C GLU A 418 7.00 -11.89 6.02
N GLU A 419 6.02 -12.53 5.40
CA GLU A 419 5.95 -12.65 3.93
C GLU A 419 5.71 -11.30 3.27
N LEU A 420 4.87 -10.44 3.83
CA LEU A 420 4.63 -9.09 3.30
C LEU A 420 5.92 -8.27 3.28
N VAL A 421 6.70 -8.30 4.36
CA VAL A 421 8.04 -7.67 4.41
C VAL A 421 8.96 -8.30 3.36
N ALA A 422 8.99 -9.63 3.24
CA ALA A 422 9.84 -10.31 2.27
C ALA A 422 9.49 -9.97 0.80
N TYR A 423 8.21 -9.74 0.49
CA TYR A 423 7.79 -9.27 -0.83
C TYR A 423 8.10 -7.80 -1.06
N LEU A 424 7.97 -6.95 -0.04
CA LEU A 424 8.34 -5.53 -0.10
C LEU A 424 9.86 -5.37 -0.32
N GLU A 425 10.70 -6.16 0.38
CA GLU A 425 12.15 -6.18 0.18
C GLU A 425 12.55 -6.55 -1.27
N LYS A 426 11.75 -7.41 -1.92
CA LYS A 426 11.94 -7.78 -3.33
C LYS A 426 11.36 -6.75 -4.29
N GLY A 427 10.47 -5.86 -3.82
CA GLY A 427 9.70 -4.94 -4.65
C GLY A 427 8.68 -5.62 -5.58
N VAL A 428 8.40 -6.91 -5.36
CA VAL A 428 7.56 -7.70 -6.27
C VAL A 428 6.64 -8.61 -5.48
N LEU A 429 5.33 -8.37 -5.61
CA LEU A 429 4.27 -9.28 -5.16
C LEU A 429 3.51 -9.82 -6.37
N PRO A 430 3.74 -11.08 -6.78
CA PRO A 430 3.02 -11.66 -7.91
C PRO A 430 1.55 -11.91 -7.54
N SER A 431 0.63 -11.61 -8.46
CA SER A 431 -0.77 -12.04 -8.33
C SER A 431 -0.87 -13.56 -8.35
N TYR A 432 -1.74 -14.10 -7.51
CA TYR A 432 -2.02 -15.53 -7.36
C TYR A 432 -2.57 -16.15 -8.65
N PHE A 433 -3.51 -15.47 -9.31
CA PHE A 433 -4.14 -15.97 -10.55
C PHE A 433 -3.31 -15.69 -11.80
N ASN A 434 -2.42 -14.69 -11.75
CA ASN A 434 -1.53 -14.37 -12.86
C ASN A 434 -0.16 -13.91 -12.34
N PRO A 435 0.83 -14.82 -12.22
CA PRO A 435 2.15 -14.51 -11.67
C PRO A 435 2.94 -13.46 -12.45
N LYS A 436 2.54 -13.15 -13.70
CA LYS A 436 3.19 -12.10 -14.50
C LYS A 436 2.84 -10.68 -14.00
N ILE A 437 1.77 -10.53 -13.23
CA ILE A 437 1.31 -9.24 -12.71
C ILE A 437 1.96 -9.00 -11.36
N ASN A 438 2.73 -7.91 -11.26
CA ASN A 438 3.24 -7.40 -9.98
C ASN A 438 2.22 -6.42 -9.37
N LEU A 439 1.67 -6.77 -8.21
CA LEU A 439 0.71 -5.94 -7.46
C LEU A 439 1.37 -4.68 -6.87
N PHE A 440 2.69 -4.66 -6.73
CA PHE A 440 3.45 -3.48 -6.29
C PHE A 440 3.89 -2.55 -7.42
N SER A 441 3.54 -2.86 -8.68
CA SER A 441 3.97 -2.06 -9.84
C SER A 441 3.48 -0.60 -9.84
N GLY A 442 2.41 -0.29 -9.11
CA GLY A 442 1.88 1.07 -8.97
C GLY A 442 2.39 1.82 -7.73
N LEU A 443 3.35 1.27 -6.98
CA LEU A 443 3.92 1.87 -5.78
C LEU A 443 5.28 2.51 -6.11
N LEU A 444 5.58 3.63 -5.47
CA LEU A 444 6.90 4.25 -5.53
C LEU A 444 7.88 3.49 -4.64
N GLU A 445 9.18 3.58 -4.95
CA GLU A 445 10.23 2.93 -4.16
C GLU A 445 10.24 3.47 -2.71
N GLU A 446 10.02 4.78 -2.54
CA GLU A 446 9.93 5.39 -1.21
C GLU A 446 8.72 4.89 -0.41
N GLU A 447 7.59 4.65 -1.08
CA GLU A 447 6.40 4.08 -0.44
C GLU A 447 6.69 2.65 0.02
N ILE A 448 7.34 1.84 -0.83
CA ILE A 448 7.72 0.46 -0.50
C ILE A 448 8.65 0.43 0.71
N ASP A 449 9.65 1.30 0.75
CA ASP A 449 10.59 1.41 1.89
C ASP A 449 9.89 1.86 3.18
N GLU A 450 8.99 2.85 3.11
CA GLU A 450 8.21 3.32 4.25
C GLU A 450 7.31 2.21 4.82
N MET A 451 6.59 1.51 3.94
CA MET A 451 5.74 0.39 4.32
C MET A 451 6.55 -0.75 4.95
N GLY A 452 7.70 -1.08 4.34
CA GLY A 452 8.62 -2.09 4.87
C GLY A 452 9.13 -1.74 6.26
N PHE A 453 9.52 -0.48 6.50
CA PHE A 453 10.00 -0.02 7.81
C PHE A 453 8.94 -0.15 8.91
N VAL A 454 7.70 0.25 8.63
CA VAL A 454 6.59 0.16 9.59
C VAL A 454 6.30 -1.31 9.94
N LEU A 455 6.25 -2.18 8.94
CA LEU A 455 5.98 -3.61 9.15
C LEU A 455 7.14 -4.33 9.85
N TYR A 456 8.38 -3.97 9.57
CA TYR A 456 9.56 -4.53 10.24
C TYR A 456 9.56 -4.19 11.74
N GLY A 457 9.18 -2.97 12.11
CA GLY A 457 8.98 -2.59 13.51
C GLY A 457 7.88 -3.43 14.18
N ALA A 458 6.79 -3.67 13.46
CA ALA A 458 5.67 -4.48 13.94
C ALA A 458 5.97 -5.98 14.05
N MET A 459 6.99 -6.52 13.39
CA MET A 459 7.39 -7.92 13.59
C MET A 459 7.85 -8.20 15.03
N SER A 460 8.48 -7.22 15.69
CA SER A 460 8.93 -7.36 17.08
C SER A 460 7.79 -7.14 18.07
N GLU A 461 6.88 -6.21 17.75
CA GLU A 461 5.73 -5.84 18.59
C GLU A 461 4.46 -5.75 17.72
N PRO A 462 3.85 -6.90 17.35
CA PRO A 462 2.69 -6.93 16.44
C PRO A 462 1.46 -6.24 17.03
N GLU A 463 1.43 -6.10 18.35
CA GLU A 463 0.38 -5.40 19.09
C GLU A 463 0.35 -3.90 18.81
N ALA A 464 1.47 -3.31 18.35
CA ALA A 464 1.54 -1.89 18.01
C ALA A 464 0.69 -1.53 16.78
N LEU A 465 0.26 -2.54 16.00
CA LEU A 465 -0.60 -2.37 14.83
C LEU A 465 -2.11 -2.42 15.16
N LEU A 466 -2.49 -2.85 16.37
CA LEU A 466 -3.87 -3.15 16.76
C LEU A 466 -4.56 -2.04 17.56
#